data_AF-A0A381ZT98-F1
#
_entry.id   AF-A0A381ZT98-F1
#
_cell.length_a   1.000
_cell.length_b   1.000
_cell.length_c   1.000
_cell.angle_alpha   90.00
_cell.angle_beta   90.00
_cell.angle_gamma   90.00
#
_symmetry.space_group_name_H-M   'P 1'
#
loop_
_entity.id
_entity.type
_entity.pdbx_description
1 polymer ?
#
loop_
_entity_poly.entity_id
_entity_poly.type
_entity_poly.pdbx_seq_one_letter_code
_entity_poly.pdbx_strand_id
1 'polypeptide(L)'
;MRKYLIKQMIDSALNGKGITNRQALELEFFSHEELDYLFEGTNRLRDQFKGDDVKICSIVNAKAGRCEEDCGFCAQSSQFKTDSPE
;
A
#
# COMPACT_ATOMS: atom_id res chain seq x y z
N MET A 1 -8.21 -11.52 18.62
CA MET A 1 -8.02 -10.10 18.31
C MET A 1 -6.68 -9.60 18.81
N ARG A 2 -5.70 -9.38 17.93
CA ARG A 2 -4.32 -8.96 18.18
C ARG A 2 -4.21 -7.45 18.49
N LYS A 3 -5.11 -6.93 19.32
CA LYS A 3 -5.18 -5.48 19.64
C LYS A 3 -3.87 -4.93 20.18
N TYR A 4 -3.16 -5.70 21.01
CA TYR A 4 -1.87 -5.29 21.58
C TYR A 4 -0.79 -5.13 20.52
N LEU A 5 -0.70 -6.06 19.58
CA LEU A 5 0.23 -6.00 18.45
C LEU A 5 -0.05 -4.77 17.59
N ILE A 6 -1.32 -4.54 17.25
CA ILE A 6 -1.75 -3.37 16.47
C ILE A 6 -1.37 -2.09 17.19
N LYS A 7 -1.70 -1.96 18.48
CA LYS A 7 -1.35 -0.80 19.29
C LYS A 7 0.17 -0.55 19.31
N GLN A 8 0.96 -1.60 19.49
CA GLN A 8 2.42 -1.51 19.48
C GLN A 8 2.95 -0.98 18.14
N MET A 9 2.40 -1.46 17.02
CA MET A 9 2.79 -1.00 15.68
C MET A 9 2.44 0.48 15.47
N ILE A 10 1.23 0.89 15.85
CA ILE A 10 0.77 2.27 15.72
C ILE A 10 1.58 3.22 16.63
N ASP A 11 1.80 2.85 17.89
CA ASP A 11 2.59 3.66 18.82
C ASP A 11 4.04 3.80 18.33
N SER A 12 4.64 2.74 17.78
CA SER A 12 5.97 2.81 17.16
C SER A 12 5.99 3.83 16.02
N ALA A 13 5.03 3.71 15.10
CA ALA A 13 4.93 4.58 13.92
C ALA A 13 4.65 6.04 14.27
N LEU A 14 3.81 6.30 15.29
CA LEU A 14 3.56 7.66 15.80
C LEU A 14 4.82 8.31 16.39
N ASN A 15 5.71 7.50 16.95
CA ASN A 15 7.03 7.93 17.43
C ASN A 15 8.09 8.01 16.30
N GLY A 16 7.68 7.92 15.04
CA GLY A 16 8.57 7.98 13.88
C GLY A 16 9.39 6.71 13.65
N LYS A 17 9.06 5.61 14.34
CA LYS A 17 9.73 4.31 14.18
C LYS A 17 8.85 3.37 13.36
N GLY A 18 9.39 2.74 12.32
CA GLY A 18 8.64 1.76 11.52
C GLY A 18 8.23 0.50 12.30
N ILE A 19 7.54 -0.40 11.62
CA ILE A 19 7.29 -1.76 12.11
C ILE A 19 8.41 -2.70 11.65
N THR A 20 8.57 -3.82 12.33
CA THR A 20 9.52 -4.87 11.93
C THR A 20 8.96 -5.71 10.77
N ASN A 21 9.84 -6.37 10.01
CA ASN A 21 9.42 -7.31 8.95
C ASN A 21 8.50 -8.41 9.49
N ARG A 22 8.78 -8.95 10.68
CA ARG A 22 7.92 -9.96 11.33
C ARG A 22 6.52 -9.43 11.62
N GLN A 23 6.42 -8.20 12.13
CA GLN A 23 5.12 -7.55 12.37
C GLN A 23 4.35 -7.32 11.07
N ALA A 24 5.05 -6.99 9.97
CA ALA A 24 4.42 -6.82 8.66
C ALA A 24 3.83 -8.14 8.13
N LEU A 25 4.54 -9.26 8.30
CA LEU A 25 4.05 -10.58 7.89
C LEU A 25 2.82 -11.03 8.69
N GLU A 26 2.70 -10.64 9.96
CA GLU A 26 1.52 -10.96 10.78
C GLU A 26 0.21 -10.37 10.22
N LEU A 27 0.30 -9.26 9.47
CA LEU A 27 -0.85 -8.57 8.87
C LEU A 27 -1.64 -9.46 7.91
N GLU A 28 -0.97 -10.42 7.24
CA GLU A 28 -1.60 -11.37 6.31
C GLU A 28 -2.74 -12.16 6.98
N PHE A 29 -2.60 -12.42 8.28
CA PHE A 29 -3.52 -13.29 9.02
C PHE A 29 -4.55 -12.50 9.84
N PHE A 30 -4.69 -11.20 9.62
CA PHE A 30 -5.63 -10.39 10.40
C PHE A 30 -7.06 -10.67 9.98
N SER A 31 -7.96 -10.75 10.97
CA SER A 31 -9.39 -10.74 10.70
C SER A 31 -9.86 -9.36 10.22
N HIS A 32 -11.08 -9.28 9.69
CA HIS A 32 -11.69 -8.01 9.29
C HIS A 32 -11.74 -7.01 10.47
N GLU A 33 -12.19 -7.46 11.64
CA GLU A 33 -12.22 -6.63 12.87
C GLU A 33 -10.83 -6.13 13.30
N GLU A 34 -9.78 -6.94 13.09
CA GLU A 34 -8.40 -6.53 13.36
C GLU A 34 -7.91 -5.51 12.34
N LEU A 35 -8.29 -5.64 11.07
CA LEU A 35 -7.99 -4.65 10.02
C LEU A 35 -8.71 -3.32 10.29
N ASP A 36 -9.98 -3.33 10.69
CA ASP A 36 -10.70 -2.12 11.04
C ASP A 36 -10.01 -1.37 12.19
N TYR A 37 -9.59 -2.10 13.23
CA TYR A 37 -8.84 -1.53 14.35
C TYR A 37 -7.46 -0.99 13.92
N LEU A 38 -6.80 -1.66 12.97
CA LEU A 38 -5.56 -1.17 12.36
C LEU A 38 -5.81 0.12 11.59
N PHE A 39 -6.87 0.20 10.78
CA PHE A 39 -7.20 1.36 9.95
C PHE A 39 -7.56 2.59 10.79
N GLU A 40 -8.28 2.42 11.90
CA GLU A 40 -8.52 3.50 12.85
C GLU A 40 -7.18 4.05 13.41
N GLY A 41 -6.27 3.15 13.77
CA GLY A 41 -4.94 3.50 14.24
C GLY A 41 -4.07 4.18 13.17
N THR A 42 -4.09 3.69 11.93
CA THR A 42 -3.32 4.29 10.83
C THR A 42 -3.90 5.62 10.36
N ASN A 43 -5.20 5.86 10.52
CA ASN A 43 -5.77 7.17 10.28
C ASN A 43 -5.13 8.23 11.20
N ARG A 44 -4.88 7.90 12.48
CA ARG A 44 -4.15 8.81 13.39
C ARG A 44 -2.72 9.12 12.92
N LEU A 45 -2.04 8.16 12.28
CA LEU A 45 -0.73 8.39 11.66
C LEU A 45 -0.86 9.38 10.50
N ARG A 46 -1.83 9.16 9.62
CA ARG A 46 -2.12 10.06 8.50
C ARG A 46 -2.42 11.46 9.01
N ASP A 47 -3.28 11.61 10.01
CA ASP A 47 -3.66 12.90 10.58
C ASP A 47 -2.44 13.63 11.17
N GLN A 48 -1.59 12.94 11.94
CA GLN A 48 -0.39 13.54 12.54
C GLN A 48 0.65 14.00 11.51
N PHE A 49 0.91 13.19 10.47
CA PHE A 49 2.03 13.43 9.55
C PHE A 49 1.64 14.03 8.20
N LYS A 50 0.35 14.01 7.84
CA LYS A 50 -0.19 14.49 6.55
C LYS A 50 -1.38 15.42 6.71
N GLY A 51 -2.11 15.35 7.81
CA GLY A 51 -3.36 16.11 8.01
C GLY A 51 -4.44 15.68 7.02
N ASP A 52 -5.34 16.62 6.70
CA ASP A 52 -6.49 16.38 5.80
C ASP A 52 -6.24 16.82 4.35
N ASP A 53 -5.05 17.32 4.04
CA ASP A 53 -4.71 17.74 2.69
C ASP A 53 -4.45 16.54 1.78
N VAL A 54 -5.09 16.54 0.62
CA VAL A 54 -4.88 15.54 -0.43
C VAL A 54 -4.05 16.15 -1.56
N LYS A 55 -2.92 15.53 -1.87
CA LYS A 55 -2.08 15.92 -3.00
C LYS A 55 -2.58 15.25 -4.27
N ILE A 56 -2.97 16.05 -5.26
CA ILE A 56 -3.41 15.56 -6.57
C ILE A 56 -2.22 15.62 -7.53
N CYS A 57 -1.90 14.47 -8.13
CA CYS A 57 -0.88 14.35 -9.17
C CYS A 57 -1.50 13.71 -10.42
N SER A 58 -1.18 14.24 -11.60
CA SER A 58 -1.55 13.62 -12.87
C SER A 58 -0.41 12.77 -13.40
N ILE A 59 -0.70 11.53 -13.77
CA ILE A 59 0.24 10.65 -14.47
C ILE A 59 -0.13 10.70 -15.95
N VAL A 60 0.85 11.04 -16.79
CA VAL A 60 0.70 11.08 -18.25
C VAL A 60 1.61 10.01 -18.85
N ASN A 61 1.05 9.12 -19.67
CA ASN A 61 1.85 8.13 -20.38
C ASN A 61 2.72 8.82 -21.43
N ALA A 62 4.04 8.69 -21.29
CA ALA A 62 4.99 9.13 -22.31
C ALA A 62 5.13 8.12 -23.46
N LYS A 63 4.88 6.84 -23.18
CA LYS A 63 4.86 5.72 -24.12
C LYS A 63 3.87 4.67 -23.60
N ALA A 64 3.19 3.97 -24.49
CA ALA A 64 2.29 2.88 -24.16
C ALA A 64 2.49 1.71 -25.13
N GLY A 65 2.28 0.49 -24.63
CA GLY A 65 2.40 -0.73 -25.43
C GLY A 65 3.83 -1.04 -25.93
N ARG A 66 3.94 -2.17 -26.62
CA ARG A 66 5.18 -2.68 -27.24
C ARG A 66 6.40 -2.68 -26.30
N CYS A 67 6.20 -2.89 -25.00
CA CYS A 67 7.30 -3.04 -24.07
C CYS A 67 7.93 -4.42 -24.26
N GLU A 68 9.24 -4.49 -24.52
CA GLU A 68 9.91 -5.76 -24.86
C GLU A 68 10.00 -6.73 -23.68
N GLU A 69 9.82 -6.23 -22.45
CA GLU A 69 9.84 -7.00 -21.21
C GLU A 69 8.72 -8.06 -21.13
N ASP A 70 9.04 -9.24 -20.60
CA ASP A 70 8.12 -10.38 -20.45
C ASP A 70 7.43 -10.41 -19.08
N CYS A 71 6.81 -9.29 -18.70
CA CYS A 71 6.09 -9.21 -17.44
C CYS A 71 4.67 -9.78 -17.59
N GLY A 72 4.44 -10.99 -17.07
CA GLY A 72 3.15 -11.71 -17.20
C GLY A 72 1.91 -11.02 -16.63
N PHE A 73 2.06 -9.99 -15.80
CA PHE A 73 0.97 -9.17 -15.27
C PHE A 73 0.76 -7.87 -16.05
N CYS A 74 1.67 -7.51 -16.95
CA CYS A 74 1.71 -6.19 -17.57
C CYS A 74 1.03 -6.20 -18.94
N ALA A 75 -0.07 -5.45 -19.06
CA ALA A 75 -0.79 -5.33 -20.33
C ALA A 75 0.07 -4.70 -21.45
N GLN A 76 1.12 -3.95 -21.11
CA GLN A 76 1.95 -3.25 -22.11
C GLN A 76 3.07 -4.14 -22.70
N SER A 77 3.26 -5.35 -22.17
CA SER A 77 4.28 -6.29 -22.67
C SER A 77 3.95 -6.76 -24.09
N SER A 78 4.94 -6.76 -24.98
CA SER A 78 4.82 -7.26 -26.35
C SER A 78 4.79 -8.79 -26.42
N GLN A 79 5.07 -9.49 -25.33
CA GLN A 79 5.03 -10.96 -25.27
C GLN A 79 3.59 -11.49 -25.22
N PHE A 80 2.62 -10.63 -24.89
CA PHE A 80 1.20 -10.99 -24.74
C PHE A 80 0.31 -10.13 -25.64
N LYS A 81 -0.78 -10.71 -26.16
CA LYS A 81 -1.80 -9.95 -26.89
C LYS A 81 -2.80 -9.37 -25.90
N THR A 82 -2.89 -8.05 -25.86
CA THR A 82 -3.74 -7.29 -24.93
C THR A 82 -4.38 -6.10 -25.65
N ASP A 83 -5.26 -5.38 -24.96
CA ASP A 83 -5.89 -4.15 -25.46
C ASP A 83 -5.06 -2.88 -25.12
N SER A 84 -3.75 -3.01 -24.91
CA SER A 84 -2.90 -1.84 -24.62
C SER A 84 -2.91 -0.86 -25.79
N PRO A 85 -3.12 0.45 -25.56
CA PRO A 85 -2.99 1.45 -26.61
C PRO A 85 -1.54 1.51 -27.11
N GLU A 86 -1.38 1.64 -28.43
CA GLU A 86 -0.09 1.81 -29.11
C GLU A 86 0.15 3.27 -29.54
#